data_AF-A0A257H0G9-F1
#
_entry.id   AF-A0A257H0G9-F1
#
_cell.length_a   1.000
_cell.length_b   1.000
_cell.length_c   1.000
_cell.angle_alpha   90.00
_cell.angle_beta   90.00
_cell.angle_gamma   90.00
#
_symmetry.space_group_name_H-M   'P 1'
#
loop_
_entity.id
_entity.type
_entity.pdbx_description
1 polymer ?
#
loop_
_entity_poly.entity_id
_entity_poly.type
_entity_poly.pdbx_seq_one_letter_code
_entity_poly.pdbx_strand_id
1 'polypeptide(L)' 'MNRSTPYASFPMGRPRRLRRDAFTRNLVRESTLTAHDLIYPVFVVDGQHQRVPIASMPGVERLSLDLLLPV' A
#
# COMPACT_ATOMS: atom_id res chain seq x y z
N MET A 1 -16.65 -36.09 8.06
CA MET A 1 -15.81 -35.13 7.30
C MET A 1 -14.70 -34.60 8.22
N ASN A 2 -13.59 -35.34 8.38
CA ASN A 2 -12.47 -34.92 9.23
C ASN A 2 -11.52 -34.05 8.40
N ARG A 3 -11.58 -32.73 8.57
CA ARG A 3 -10.54 -31.84 8.03
C ARG A 3 -9.39 -31.81 9.03
N SER A 4 -8.36 -32.59 8.79
CA SER A 4 -7.08 -32.50 9.49
C SER A 4 -6.41 -31.18 9.13
N THR A 5 -6.62 -30.14 9.94
CA THR A 5 -5.85 -28.90 9.85
C THR A 5 -4.42 -29.16 10.31
N PRO A 6 -3.38 -28.58 9.68
CA PRO A 6 -1.99 -28.75 10.11
C PRO A 6 -1.67 -28.07 11.46
N TYR A 7 -2.67 -27.48 12.11
CA TYR A 7 -2.56 -26.79 13.38
C TYR A 7 -3.34 -27.53 14.45
N ALA A 8 -2.88 -27.42 15.71
CA ALA A 8 -3.54 -28.03 16.86
C ALA A 8 -5.02 -27.60 16.96
N SER A 9 -5.88 -28.51 17.43
CA SER A 9 -7.28 -28.19 17.68
C SER A 9 -7.43 -27.17 18.81
N PHE A 10 -8.53 -26.42 18.82
CA PHE A 10 -8.86 -25.58 19.97
C PHE A 10 -9.07 -26.48 21.21
N PRO A 11 -8.58 -26.11 22.41
CA PRO A 11 -7.98 -24.83 22.79
C PRO A 11 -6.45 -24.75 22.61
N MET A 12 -5.80 -25.82 22.14
CA MET A 12 -4.34 -25.91 21.99
C MET A 12 -3.85 -25.03 20.84
N GLY A 13 -4.50 -25.07 19.68
CA GLY A 13 -4.27 -24.14 18.59
C GLY A 13 -5.14 -22.91 18.73
N ARG A 14 -4.53 -21.78 19.05
CA ARG A 14 -5.19 -20.47 19.12
C ARG A 14 -4.43 -19.45 18.27
N PRO A 15 -4.70 -19.37 16.96
CA PRO A 15 -4.06 -18.40 16.06
C PRO A 15 -4.24 -16.93 16.51
N ARG A 16 -5.25 -16.64 17.34
CA ARG A 16 -5.44 -15.31 17.93
C ARG A 16 -4.32 -14.89 18.91
N ARG A 17 -3.55 -15.83 19.48
CA ARG A 17 -2.41 -15.53 20.36
C ARG A 17 -1.39 -14.62 19.67
N LEU A 18 -1.06 -14.92 18.41
CA LEU A 18 -0.14 -14.11 17.61
C LEU A 18 -0.74 -12.76 17.16
N ARG A 19 -2.05 -12.56 17.32
CA ARG A 19 -2.76 -11.35 16.89
C ARG A 19 -3.09 -10.40 18.05
N ARG A 20 -2.81 -10.78 19.29
CA ARG A 20 -3.20 -10.03 20.50
C ARG A 20 -2.52 -8.66 20.54
N ASP A 21 -1.20 -8.65 20.55
CA ASP A 21 -0.39 -7.46 20.78
C ASP A 21 0.25 -6.97 19.49
N ALA A 22 0.49 -5.65 19.39
CA ALA A 22 1.11 -5.05 18.21
C ALA A 22 2.53 -5.59 17.97
N PHE A 23 3.31 -5.79 19.03
CA PHE A 23 4.68 -6.33 18.92
C PHE A 23 4.68 -7.73 18.31
N THR A 24 3.78 -8.62 18.76
CA THR A 24 3.69 -9.99 18.26
C THR A 24 3.28 -10.01 16.79
N ARG A 25 2.31 -9.17 16.41
CA ARG A 25 1.90 -9.03 15.01
C ARG A 25 3.04 -8.52 14.12
N ASN A 26 3.87 -7.61 14.63
CA ASN A 26 5.02 -7.10 13.88
C ASN A 26 6.12 -8.16 13.73
N LEU A 27 6.36 -8.99 14.76
CA LEU A 27 7.35 -10.07 14.72
C LEU A 27 7.00 -11.16 13.69
N VAL A 28 5.71 -11.47 13.53
CA VAL A 28 5.24 -12.54 12.63
C VAL A 28 4.71 -12.04 11.28
N ARG A 29 4.86 -10.74 10.97
CA ARG A 29 4.36 -10.15 9.72
C ARG A 29 5.14 -10.70 8.52
N GLU A 30 4.42 -11.18 7.51
CA GLU A 30 5.03 -11.80 6.32
C GLU A 30 5.39 -10.78 5.23
N SER A 31 4.60 -9.72 5.08
CA SER A 31 4.80 -8.70 4.04
C SER A 31 4.90 -7.30 4.63
N THR A 32 5.84 -6.52 4.09
CA THR A 32 6.04 -5.11 4.40
C THR A 32 6.04 -4.33 3.10
N LEU A 33 5.31 -3.22 3.07
CA LEU A 33 5.35 -2.26 1.96
C LEU A 33 6.24 -1.09 2.38
N THR A 34 7.17 -0.70 1.51
CA THR A 34 8.11 0.39 1.71
C THR A 34 8.05 1.37 0.54
N ALA A 35 8.67 2.54 0.67
CA ALA A 35 8.75 3.50 -0.44
C ALA A 35 9.51 2.95 -1.67
N HIS A 36 10.39 1.96 -1.48
CA HIS A 36 11.14 1.32 -2.57
C HIS A 36 10.25 0.45 -3.47
N ASP A 37 9.06 0.10 -3.01
CA ASP A 37 8.08 -0.70 -3.76
C ASP A 37 7.13 0.18 -4.59
N LEU A 38 7.26 1.51 -4.47
CA LEU A 38 6.35 2.47 -5.10
C LEU A 38 6.95 3.07 -6.37
N ILE A 39 6.15 3.09 -7.44
CA ILE A 39 6.39 3.87 -8.65
C ILE A 39 5.33 4.95 -8.70
N TYR A 40 5.74 6.21 -8.88
CA TYR A 40 4.84 7.36 -8.97
C TYR A 40 4.67 7.82 -10.43
N PRO A 41 3.63 7.35 -11.15
CA PRO A 41 3.36 7.82 -12.50
C PRO A 41 2.83 9.26 -12.48
N VAL A 42 3.32 10.07 -13.41
CA VAL A 42 2.95 11.48 -13.57
C VAL A 42 2.48 11.76 -14.98
N PHE A 43 1.52 12.67 -15.13
CA PHE A 43 1.00 13.10 -16.44
C PHE A 43 1.53 14.49 -16.77
N VAL A 44 2.17 14.61 -17.93
CA VAL A 44 2.76 15.88 -18.38
C VAL A 44 1.88 16.52 -19.45
N VAL A 45 1.74 17.85 -19.40
CA VAL A 45 1.12 18.68 -20.43
C VAL A 45 2.11 19.75 -20.88
N ASP A 46 2.03 20.17 -22.14
CA ASP A 46 2.85 21.27 -22.65
C ASP A 46 2.40 22.63 -22.09
N GLY A 47 3.29 23.61 -22.13
CA GLY A 47 3.08 24.97 -21.63
C GLY A 47 3.81 25.27 -20.32
N GLN A 48 3.45 26.39 -19.70
CA GLN A 48 4.04 26.87 -18.44
C GLN A 48 2.95 27.15 -17.42
N HIS A 49 3.23 26.87 -16.14
CA HIS A 49 2.31 27.07 -15.03
C HIS A 49 0.93 26.40 -15.22
N GLN A 50 0.90 25.29 -15.97
CA GLN A 50 -0.31 24.52 -16.25
C GLN A 50 -0.55 23.43 -15.20
N ARG A 51 -1.77 23.41 -14.66
CA ARG A 51 -2.32 22.34 -13.83
C ARG A 51 -3.72 22.01 -14.32
N VAL A 52 -3.93 20.78 -14.77
CA VAL A 52 -5.22 20.37 -15.35
C VAL A 52 -5.74 19.13 -14.64
N PRO A 53 -6.88 19.21 -13.93
CA PRO A 53 -7.43 18.04 -13.24
C PRO A 53 -7.90 16.98 -14.23
N ILE A 54 -7.77 15.71 -13.85
CA ILE A 54 -8.30 14.58 -14.61
C ILE A 54 -9.63 14.17 -13.96
N ALA A 55 -10.77 14.51 -14.59
CA ALA A 55 -12.09 14.31 -13.99
C ALA A 55 -12.39 12.84 -13.59
N SER A 56 -11.89 11.87 -14.36
CA SER A 56 -12.04 10.44 -14.06
C SER A 56 -11.08 9.92 -12.99
N MET A 57 -10.08 10.70 -12.58
CA MET A 57 -9.07 10.34 -11.58
C MET A 57 -9.00 11.45 -10.50
N PRO A 58 -9.93 11.47 -9.53
CA PRO A 58 -9.94 12.48 -8.48
C PRO A 58 -8.61 12.53 -7.71
N GLY A 59 -8.08 13.74 -7.52
CA GLY A 59 -6.77 13.97 -6.89
C GLY A 59 -5.56 13.83 -7.82
N VAL A 60 -5.78 13.53 -9.12
CA VAL A 60 -4.72 13.46 -10.13
C VAL A 60 -4.84 14.60 -11.13
N GLU A 61 -3.70 15.21 -11.45
CA GLU A 61 -3.59 16.35 -12.35
C GLU A 61 -2.53 16.08 -13.42
N ARG A 62 -2.68 16.74 -14.57
CA ARG A 62 -1.61 16.92 -15.54
C ARG A 62 -0.84 18.18 -15.18
N LEU A 63 0.48 18.10 -15.13
CA LEU A 63 1.35 19.21 -14.78
C LEU A 63 2.23 19.59 -15.97
N SER A 64 2.45 20.89 -16.13
CA SER A 64 3.56 21.39 -16.97
C SER A 64 4.91 21.03 -16.36
N LEU A 65 5.95 21.00 -17.19
CA LEU A 65 7.28 20.51 -16.77
C LEU A 65 7.90 21.39 -15.67
N ASP A 66 7.69 22.71 -15.72
CA ASP A 66 8.13 23.67 -14.70
C ASP A 66 7.49 23.43 -13.33
N LEU A 67 6.22 22.98 -13.30
CA LEU A 67 5.55 22.64 -12.06
C LEU A 67 5.88 21.24 -11.55
N LEU A 68 6.19 20.30 -12.45
CA LEU A 68 6.58 18.94 -12.09
C LEU A 68 8.00 18.88 -11.53
N LEU A 69 8.92 19.64 -12.14
CA LEU A 69 10.32 19.73 -11.76
C LEU A 69 10.66 21.20 -11.46
N PRO A 70 10.28 21.70 -10.28
CA PRO A 70 10.68 23.04 -9.86
C PRO A 70 12.19 23.02 -9.59
N VAL A 71 12.97 23.48 -10.56
CA VAL A 71 14.42 23.70 -10.46
C VAL A 71 14.69 25.15 -10.09
#